data_AF-A0A1V5VHQ8-F1
#
_entry.id   AF-A0A1V5VHQ8-F1
#
_cell.length_a   1.000
_cell.length_b   1.000
_cell.length_c   1.000
_cell.angle_alpha   90.00
_cell.angle_beta   90.00
_cell.angle_gamma   90.00
#
_symmetry.space_group_name_H-M   'P 1'
#
loop_
_entity.id
_entity.type
_entity.pdbx_description
1 polymer ?
#
loop_
_entity_poly.entity_id
_entity_poly.type
_entity_poly.pdbx_seq_one_letter_code
_entity_poly.pdbx_strand_id
1 'polypeptide(L)'
;MKRIFSVVVCFAVAALVSGCSGGAGKGTQYEKYSSIAHKFSVEVPKGAENFEVETRDAVTSGGNSVTTTLYSSSLKDIMFMVAATPVNIVSDNVKESLEKGRDAVANNGEVISKGESTLAGQPALTLVYKTQSQGMDVYYSGVFAYVEGTQFQVLFGSTDQKKLEGADAKRFFESFKYDPEAAAQKEVPAAAEGKKTSAGKGQTLESLCNKLTLETKNTVGAAYTSELENQTRTSCLAAADAYKSSPKADAAISVFVGYIMDACDGKSGQDWIACYSSQAAAAGQAAANEMMK
;
A
#
# COMPACT_ATOMS: atom_id res chain seq x y z
N MET A 1 37.82 -4.53 -3.60
CA MET A 1 37.05 -4.16 -2.40
C MET A 1 35.61 -3.89 -2.82
N LYS A 2 34.67 -4.79 -2.49
CA LYS A 2 33.25 -4.66 -2.89
C LYS A 2 32.54 -3.75 -1.89
N ARG A 3 31.92 -2.68 -2.37
CA ARG A 3 31.07 -1.78 -1.58
C ARG A 3 29.71 -2.44 -1.42
N ILE A 4 29.32 -2.70 -0.16
CA ILE A 4 27.97 -3.13 0.20
C ILE A 4 27.14 -1.85 0.29
N PHE A 5 26.14 -1.72 -0.57
CA PHE A 5 25.21 -0.58 -0.53
C PHE A 5 24.09 -0.90 0.46
N SER A 6 24.09 -0.21 1.60
CA SER A 6 22.94 -0.11 2.49
C SER A 6 21.79 0.58 1.76
N VAL A 7 20.58 0.03 1.91
CA VAL A 7 19.33 0.66 1.47
C VAL A 7 19.11 1.89 2.36
N VAL A 8 19.26 3.09 1.79
CA VAL A 8 19.01 4.36 2.46
C VAL A 8 17.55 4.73 2.26
N VAL A 9 16.78 4.82 3.35
CA VAL A 9 15.40 5.29 3.34
C VAL A 9 15.36 6.63 4.08
N CYS A 10 15.30 7.74 3.34
CA CYS A 10 15.10 9.08 3.89
C CYS A 10 13.65 9.52 3.64
N PHE A 11 12.89 9.78 4.71
CA PHE A 11 11.54 10.36 4.63
C PHE A 11 11.53 11.79 5.16
N ALA A 12 10.93 12.70 4.39
CA ALA A 12 10.64 14.07 4.79
C ALA A 12 9.32 14.13 5.57
N VAL A 13 9.35 14.64 6.81
CA VAL A 13 8.15 14.83 7.63
C VAL A 13 7.86 16.32 7.72
N ALA A 14 6.72 16.74 7.17
CA ALA A 14 6.25 18.13 7.27
C ALA A 14 5.62 18.38 8.65
N ALA A 15 6.15 19.36 9.39
CA ALA A 15 5.68 19.73 10.72
C ALA A 15 4.46 20.66 10.64
N LEU A 16 3.34 20.28 11.28
CA LEU A 16 2.22 21.16 11.60
C LEU A 16 1.95 21.10 13.10
N VAL A 17 2.30 22.18 13.78
CA VAL A 17 2.05 22.38 15.21
C VAL A 17 0.90 23.39 15.35
N SER A 18 -0.24 22.94 15.85
CA SER A 18 -1.20 23.82 16.53
C SER A 18 -1.85 23.08 17.68
N GLY A 19 -1.66 23.62 18.89
CA GLY A 19 -2.23 23.10 20.11
C GLY A 19 -3.67 23.59 20.33
N CYS A 20 -4.46 22.78 21.04
CA CYS A 20 -5.50 23.30 21.93
C CYS A 20 -5.97 22.24 22.95
N SER A 21 -5.91 22.67 24.23
CA SER A 21 -6.72 22.37 25.42
C SER A 21 -7.32 20.98 25.68
N GLY A 22 -7.11 20.51 26.92
CA GLY A 22 -7.63 19.27 27.48
C GLY A 22 -9.15 19.19 27.56
N GLY A 23 -9.67 18.06 27.09
CA GLY A 23 -11.03 17.58 27.32
C GLY A 23 -10.96 16.18 27.92
N ALA A 24 -11.83 15.93 28.89
CA ALA A 24 -11.97 14.64 29.57
C ALA A 24 -12.03 13.46 28.58
N GLY A 25 -11.21 12.45 28.83
CA GLY A 25 -10.81 11.42 27.87
C GLY A 25 -11.96 10.62 27.27
N LYS A 26 -12.38 11.02 26.06
CA LYS A 26 -12.94 10.07 25.10
C LYS A 26 -11.80 9.11 24.74
N GLY A 27 -11.95 7.82 25.06
CA GLY A 27 -10.95 6.82 24.68
C GLY A 27 -10.65 6.89 23.18
N THR A 28 -9.39 6.69 22.81
CA THR A 28 -8.97 6.61 21.40
C THR A 28 -9.81 5.57 20.68
N GLN A 29 -10.49 5.98 19.60
CA GLN A 29 -11.17 5.05 18.70
C GLN A 29 -10.15 4.49 17.72
N TYR A 30 -10.24 3.20 17.42
CA TYR A 30 -9.36 2.51 16.49
C TYR A 30 -10.15 2.01 15.29
N GLU A 31 -9.54 2.09 14.12
CA GLU A 31 -10.07 1.64 12.84
C GLU A 31 -9.15 0.57 12.27
N LYS A 32 -9.74 -0.42 11.58
CA LYS A 32 -9.00 -1.53 10.99
C LYS A 32 -8.54 -1.18 9.58
N TYR A 33 -7.24 -1.29 9.33
CA TYR A 33 -6.68 -1.38 7.99
C TYR A 33 -6.46 -2.85 7.62
N SER A 34 -6.76 -3.22 6.37
CA SER A 34 -6.50 -4.57 5.85
C SER A 34 -5.89 -4.48 4.46
N SER A 35 -4.86 -5.29 4.20
CA SER A 35 -4.29 -5.49 2.87
C SER A 35 -4.70 -6.87 2.37
N ILE A 36 -5.39 -6.92 1.23
CA ILE A 36 -5.72 -8.20 0.60
C ILE A 36 -4.47 -8.80 -0.05
N ALA A 37 -3.66 -7.96 -0.71
CA ALA A 37 -2.47 -8.39 -1.44
C ALA A 37 -1.46 -9.12 -0.54
N HIS A 38 -1.25 -8.63 0.68
CA HIS A 38 -0.31 -9.22 1.65
C HIS A 38 -1.02 -9.86 2.84
N LYS A 39 -2.34 -10.05 2.75
CA LYS A 39 -3.14 -10.87 3.67
C LYS A 39 -2.97 -10.51 5.15
N PHE A 40 -2.81 -9.23 5.46
CA PHE A 40 -2.67 -8.77 6.84
C PHE A 40 -3.71 -7.73 7.20
N SER A 41 -3.91 -7.55 8.50
CA SER A 41 -4.64 -6.41 9.03
C SER A 41 -4.00 -5.89 10.31
N VAL A 42 -4.25 -4.62 10.58
CA VAL A 42 -3.79 -3.87 11.76
C VAL A 42 -4.88 -2.91 12.18
N GLU A 43 -4.86 -2.49 13.43
CA GLU A 43 -5.69 -1.41 13.94
C GLU A 43 -4.85 -0.19 14.25
N VAL A 44 -5.35 0.97 13.84
CA VAL A 44 -4.71 2.28 14.01
C VAL A 44 -5.70 3.27 14.58
N PRO A 45 -5.26 4.35 15.24
CA PRO A 45 -6.16 5.40 15.69
C PRO A 45 -6.98 5.97 14.52
N LYS A 46 -8.23 6.32 14.80
CA LYS A 46 -9.08 7.02 13.84
C LYS A 46 -8.41 8.28 13.30
N GLY A 47 -8.41 8.44 11.98
CA GLY A 47 -7.65 9.44 11.23
C GLY A 47 -6.36 8.91 10.60
N ALA A 48 -5.90 7.71 10.97
CA ALA A 48 -4.70 7.05 10.43
C ALA A 48 -5.04 5.79 9.59
N GLU A 49 -6.32 5.50 9.32
CA GLU A 49 -6.75 4.32 8.57
C GLU A 49 -6.39 4.35 7.08
N ASN A 50 -6.08 5.54 6.55
CA ASN A 50 -5.68 5.71 5.16
C ASN A 50 -4.17 5.46 5.05
N PHE A 51 -3.80 4.23 4.69
CA PHE A 51 -2.42 3.88 4.39
C PHE A 51 -2.10 4.23 2.94
N GLU A 52 -1.01 4.95 2.75
CA GLU A 52 -0.34 5.08 1.47
C GLU A 52 0.40 3.78 1.16
N VAL A 53 0.33 3.35 -0.11
CA VAL A 53 0.94 2.10 -0.58
C VAL A 53 1.98 2.42 -1.64
N GLU A 54 3.21 1.99 -1.39
CA GLU A 54 4.35 2.19 -2.31
C GLU A 54 5.08 0.87 -2.53
N THR A 55 5.44 0.57 -3.77
CA THR A 55 6.31 -0.57 -4.09
C THR A 55 7.71 -0.09 -4.42
N ARG A 56 8.72 -0.76 -3.86
CA ARG A 56 10.14 -0.45 -4.10
C ARG A 56 10.93 -1.71 -4.36
N ASP A 57 11.78 -1.66 -5.37
CA ASP A 57 12.77 -2.71 -5.58
C ASP A 57 13.95 -2.51 -4.62
N ALA A 58 14.27 -3.58 -3.89
CA ALA A 58 15.43 -3.65 -3.01
C ALA A 58 16.39 -4.73 -3.52
N VAL A 59 17.67 -4.43 -3.58
CA VAL A 59 18.69 -5.43 -3.94
C VAL A 59 19.14 -6.15 -2.67
N THR A 60 18.89 -7.46 -2.62
CA THR A 60 19.37 -8.33 -1.53
C THR A 60 20.89 -8.42 -1.53
N SER A 61 21.49 -8.89 -0.42
CA SER A 61 22.93 -9.13 -0.33
C SER A 61 23.46 -10.14 -1.36
N GLY A 62 22.58 -10.97 -1.94
CA GLY A 62 22.88 -11.90 -3.03
C GLY A 62 22.85 -11.28 -4.43
N GLY A 63 22.53 -9.98 -4.56
CA GLY A 63 22.39 -9.30 -5.84
C GLY A 63 21.03 -9.50 -6.53
N ASN A 64 20.12 -10.26 -5.92
CA ASN A 64 18.77 -10.43 -6.44
C ASN A 64 17.91 -9.21 -6.06
N SER A 65 17.14 -8.70 -7.02
CA SER A 65 16.10 -7.70 -6.74
C SER A 65 14.90 -8.39 -6.09
N VAL A 66 14.40 -7.82 -5.00
CA VAL A 66 13.15 -8.19 -4.35
C VAL A 66 12.27 -6.95 -4.25
N THR A 67 11.02 -7.07 -4.67
CA THR A 67 10.06 -5.97 -4.56
C THR A 67 9.47 -5.97 -3.15
N THR A 68 9.60 -4.86 -2.44
CA THR A 68 8.99 -4.64 -1.13
C THR A 68 7.78 -3.73 -1.30
N THR A 69 6.67 -4.10 -0.70
CA THR A 69 5.48 -3.23 -0.60
C THR A 69 5.45 -2.58 0.77
N LEU A 70 5.41 -1.25 0.79
CA LEU A 70 5.33 -0.42 1.97
C LEU A 70 3.89 0.07 2.12
N TYR A 71 3.33 -0.16 3.30
CA TYR A 71 2.07 0.40 3.74
C TYR A 71 2.41 1.38 4.85
N SER A 72 2.14 2.68 4.67
CA SER A 72 2.42 3.68 5.70
C SER A 72 1.25 4.62 5.93
N SER A 73 1.00 4.94 7.19
CA SER A 73 0.13 6.05 7.57
C SER A 73 0.80 6.87 8.67
N SER A 74 0.43 8.15 8.77
CA SER A 74 0.96 9.04 9.79
C SER A 74 -0.15 9.86 10.41
N LEU A 75 0.00 10.15 11.70
CA LEU A 75 -0.90 11.02 12.44
C LEU A 75 -0.06 11.92 13.33
N LYS A 76 -0.01 13.22 13.01
CA LYS A 76 0.81 14.20 13.74
C LYS A 76 2.29 13.78 13.78
N ASP A 77 2.77 13.31 14.92
CA ASP A 77 4.15 12.95 15.23
C ASP A 77 4.34 11.44 15.43
N ILE A 78 3.37 10.63 15.00
CA ILE A 78 3.47 9.16 14.98
C ILE A 78 3.28 8.62 13.57
N MET A 79 3.95 7.53 13.27
CA MET A 79 3.93 6.83 11.99
C MET A 79 3.66 5.35 12.22
N PHE A 80 2.78 4.79 11.42
CA PHE A 80 2.47 3.36 11.35
C PHE A 80 2.98 2.85 10.02
N MET A 81 3.72 1.74 10.02
CA MET A 81 4.22 1.15 8.78
C MET A 81 4.19 -0.37 8.85
N VAL A 82 3.81 -0.98 7.73
CA VAL A 82 3.99 -2.41 7.49
C VAL A 82 4.74 -2.55 6.16
N ALA A 83 5.93 -3.10 6.21
CA ALA A 83 6.65 -3.51 5.01
C ALA A 83 6.46 -5.02 4.79
N ALA A 84 6.13 -5.40 3.56
CA ALA A 84 5.99 -6.79 3.16
C ALA A 84 6.91 -7.08 1.97
N THR A 85 7.88 -7.98 2.18
CA THR A 85 8.85 -8.39 1.15
C THR A 85 8.69 -9.88 0.89
N PRO A 86 8.25 -10.31 -0.30
CA PRO A 86 8.25 -11.72 -0.69
C PRO A 86 9.68 -12.25 -0.70
N VAL A 87 9.91 -13.37 -0.02
CA VAL A 87 11.25 -13.95 0.13
C VAL A 87 11.18 -15.46 0.05
N ASN A 88 12.14 -16.05 -0.69
CA ASN A 88 12.35 -17.49 -0.72
C ASN A 88 13.41 -17.86 0.31
N ILE A 89 13.05 -17.87 1.59
CA ILE A 89 13.94 -18.34 2.66
C ILE A 89 13.62 -19.81 2.97
N VAL A 90 14.64 -20.66 2.88
CA VAL A 90 14.59 -22.02 3.41
C VAL A 90 14.66 -21.92 4.94
N SER A 91 13.70 -22.56 5.63
CA SER A 91 13.35 -22.38 7.05
C SER A 91 14.50 -22.38 8.05
N ASP A 92 15.61 -23.04 7.74
CA ASP A 92 16.63 -23.38 8.73
C ASP A 92 17.51 -22.19 9.14
N ASN A 93 17.39 -21.04 8.44
CA ASN A 93 18.20 -19.83 8.68
C ASN A 93 17.38 -18.57 9.04
N VAL A 94 16.15 -18.73 9.54
CA VAL A 94 15.28 -17.59 9.90
C VAL A 94 15.94 -16.67 10.92
N LYS A 95 16.53 -17.21 12.00
CA LYS A 95 17.19 -16.40 13.03
C LYS A 95 18.38 -15.62 12.49
N GLU A 96 19.23 -16.24 11.69
CA GLU A 96 20.38 -15.56 11.06
C GLU A 96 19.91 -14.45 10.11
N SER A 97 18.83 -14.67 9.37
CA SER A 97 18.27 -13.69 8.44
C SER A 97 17.68 -12.47 9.17
N LEU A 98 16.99 -12.69 10.30
CA LEU A 98 16.53 -11.60 11.18
C LEU A 98 17.70 -10.79 11.74
N GLU A 99 18.78 -11.45 12.18
CA GLU A 99 19.97 -10.77 12.70
C GLU A 99 20.72 -9.97 11.61
N LYS A 100 20.74 -10.44 10.36
CA LYS A 100 21.25 -9.64 9.23
C LYS A 100 20.38 -8.41 8.96
N GLY A 101 19.06 -8.54 9.10
CA GLY A 101 18.13 -7.41 9.04
C GLY A 101 18.44 -6.36 10.11
N ARG A 102 18.68 -6.80 11.36
CA ARG A 102 19.14 -5.93 12.45
C ARG A 102 20.44 -5.22 12.09
N ASP A 103 21.44 -5.92 11.57
CA ASP A 103 22.73 -5.30 11.22
C ASP A 103 22.57 -4.21 10.17
N ALA A 104 21.65 -4.39 9.21
CA ALA A 104 21.31 -3.34 8.28
C ALA A 104 20.68 -2.11 8.96
N VAL A 105 19.82 -2.30 9.97
CA VAL A 105 19.28 -1.21 10.79
C VAL A 105 20.40 -0.51 11.58
N ALA A 106 21.26 -1.27 12.25
CA ALA A 106 22.38 -0.75 13.05
C ALA A 106 23.42 0.01 12.20
N ASN A 107 23.53 -0.28 10.90
CA ASN A 107 24.40 0.46 10.00
C ASN A 107 23.82 1.82 9.58
N ASN A 108 22.51 2.02 9.71
CA ASN A 108 21.80 3.24 9.29
C ASN A 108 21.22 4.03 10.47
N GLY A 109 21.43 3.55 11.71
CA GLY A 109 20.89 4.13 12.92
C GLY A 109 21.53 3.52 14.17
N GLU A 110 20.99 3.85 15.34
CA GLU A 110 21.45 3.31 16.62
C GLU A 110 20.39 2.36 17.18
N VAL A 111 20.75 1.10 17.40
CA VAL A 111 19.89 0.12 18.06
C VAL A 111 19.93 0.37 19.57
N ILE A 112 18.78 0.72 20.14
CA ILE A 112 18.61 1.03 21.56
C ILE A 112 18.32 -0.24 22.35
N SER A 113 17.44 -1.10 21.85
CA SER A 113 17.13 -2.38 22.48
C SER A 113 16.76 -3.47 21.47
N LYS A 114 16.92 -4.72 21.91
CA LYS A 114 16.63 -5.93 21.14
C LYS A 114 15.87 -6.91 22.02
N GLY A 115 14.86 -7.54 21.45
CA GLY A 115 14.12 -8.63 22.08
C GLY A 115 13.69 -9.70 21.08
N GLU A 116 13.12 -10.78 21.60
CA GLU A 116 12.48 -11.83 20.82
C GLU A 116 10.98 -11.81 21.15
N SER A 117 10.14 -12.10 20.15
CA SER A 117 8.68 -12.16 20.28
C SER A 117 8.10 -13.12 19.24
N THR A 118 6.79 -13.06 19.01
CA THR A 118 6.10 -13.77 17.93
C THR A 118 5.23 -12.81 17.13
N LEU A 119 5.14 -13.02 15.81
CA LEU A 119 4.20 -12.33 14.92
C LEU A 119 3.45 -13.38 14.11
N ALA A 120 2.12 -13.38 14.18
CA ALA A 120 1.27 -14.41 13.55
C ALA A 120 1.72 -15.87 13.87
N GLY A 121 2.14 -16.11 15.12
CA GLY A 121 2.62 -17.43 15.57
C GLY A 121 4.05 -17.78 15.14
N GLN A 122 4.71 -16.95 14.33
CA GLN A 122 6.08 -17.18 13.88
C GLN A 122 7.09 -16.45 14.77
N PRO A 123 8.30 -16.99 14.97
CA PRO A 123 9.37 -16.29 15.68
C PRO A 123 9.65 -14.92 15.07
N ALA A 124 9.76 -13.91 15.93
CA ALA A 124 9.99 -12.53 15.53
C ALA A 124 11.13 -11.89 16.32
N LEU A 125 11.87 -11.00 15.66
CA LEU A 125 12.83 -10.11 16.30
C LEU A 125 12.14 -8.79 16.62
N THR A 126 12.31 -8.28 17.83
CA THR A 126 11.86 -6.93 18.18
C THR A 126 13.06 -6.00 18.33
N LEU A 127 12.95 -4.80 17.78
CA LEU A 127 13.99 -3.78 17.85
C LEU A 127 13.38 -2.45 18.28
N VAL A 128 14.05 -1.76 19.19
CA VAL A 128 13.90 -0.32 19.36
C VAL A 128 15.17 0.33 18.84
N TYR A 129 15.03 1.27 17.92
CA TYR A 129 16.18 1.94 17.29
C TYR A 129 15.85 3.39 16.98
N LYS A 130 16.87 4.22 16.79
CA LYS A 130 16.72 5.60 16.34
C LYS A 130 17.49 5.83 15.05
N THR A 131 16.96 6.66 14.17
CA THR A 131 17.64 7.18 12.99
C THR A 131 17.58 8.70 13.02
N GLN A 132 18.38 9.37 12.18
CA GLN A 132 18.28 10.80 11.97
C GLN A 132 17.60 11.09 10.64
N SER A 133 16.55 11.90 10.68
CA SER A 133 15.92 12.46 9.48
C SER A 133 15.80 13.97 9.60
N GLN A 134 16.32 14.69 8.60
CA GLN A 134 16.28 16.17 8.57
C GLN A 134 16.83 16.84 9.84
N GLY A 135 17.84 16.23 10.48
CA GLY A 135 18.43 16.73 11.72
C GLY A 135 17.60 16.48 12.98
N MET A 136 16.50 15.72 12.89
CA MET A 136 15.71 15.26 14.03
C MET A 136 15.92 13.77 14.26
N ASP A 137 15.97 13.37 15.53
CA ASP A 137 15.93 11.96 15.89
C ASP A 137 14.51 11.43 15.68
N VAL A 138 14.42 10.30 14.98
CA VAL A 138 13.17 9.54 14.82
C VAL A 138 13.40 8.17 15.44
N TYR A 139 12.56 7.84 16.42
CA TYR A 139 12.60 6.59 17.16
C TYR A 139 11.60 5.61 16.56
N TYR A 140 11.99 4.35 16.49
CA TYR A 140 11.18 3.28 15.94
C TYR A 140 11.12 2.12 16.94
N SER A 141 9.93 1.57 17.12
CA SER A 141 9.73 0.21 17.62
C SER A 141 9.32 -0.66 16.43
N GLY A 142 9.95 -1.83 16.29
CA GLY A 142 9.72 -2.70 15.14
C GLY A 142 9.64 -4.17 15.52
N VAL A 143 8.76 -4.90 14.83
CA VAL A 143 8.64 -6.37 14.90
C VAL A 143 8.92 -6.93 13.50
N PHE A 144 9.90 -7.83 13.41
CA PHE A 144 10.38 -8.42 12.17
C PHE A 144 10.17 -9.93 12.19
N ALA A 145 9.45 -10.48 11.22
CA ALA A 145 9.17 -11.91 11.16
C ALA A 145 9.05 -12.41 9.73
N TYR A 146 9.17 -13.72 9.55
CA TYR A 146 8.88 -14.40 8.29
C TYR A 146 7.59 -15.21 8.45
N VAL A 147 6.58 -14.91 7.63
CA VAL A 147 5.26 -15.54 7.68
C VAL A 147 4.91 -15.97 6.26
N GLU A 148 4.73 -17.28 6.04
CA GLU A 148 4.28 -17.86 4.75
C GLU A 148 5.04 -17.32 3.51
N GLY A 149 6.37 -17.31 3.56
CA GLY A 149 7.20 -16.82 2.44
C GLY A 149 7.26 -15.30 2.28
N THR A 150 6.74 -14.55 3.26
CA THR A 150 6.82 -13.08 3.29
C THR A 150 7.58 -12.61 4.53
N GLN A 151 8.56 -11.73 4.34
CA GLN A 151 9.16 -10.98 5.44
C GLN A 151 8.27 -9.78 5.77
N PHE A 152 7.76 -9.75 7.00
CA PHE A 152 7.03 -8.60 7.53
C PHE A 152 7.94 -7.76 8.42
N GLN A 153 7.85 -6.44 8.26
CA GLN A 153 8.38 -5.45 9.19
C GLN A 153 7.21 -4.56 9.63
N VAL A 154 6.75 -4.75 10.86
CA VAL A 154 5.69 -3.94 11.45
C VAL A 154 6.38 -2.89 12.31
N LEU A 155 6.24 -1.61 11.96
CA LEU A 155 7.00 -0.52 12.55
C LEU A 155 6.06 0.58 13.07
N PHE A 156 6.36 1.07 14.27
CA PHE A 156 5.77 2.27 14.84
C PHE A 156 6.90 3.29 15.03
N GLY A 157 6.76 4.47 14.42
CA GLY A 157 7.75 5.54 14.47
C GLY A 157 7.23 6.78 15.19
N SER A 158 8.10 7.51 15.90
CA SER A 158 7.78 8.82 16.48
C SER A 158 9.05 9.65 16.73
N THR A 159 8.92 10.97 16.79
CA THR A 159 9.99 11.86 17.27
C THR A 159 10.08 11.90 18.80
N ASP A 160 9.09 11.36 19.51
CA ASP A 160 9.11 11.20 20.98
C ASP A 160 9.26 9.71 21.33
N GLN A 161 10.43 9.34 21.87
CA GLN A 161 10.73 7.96 22.27
C GLN A 161 9.69 7.38 23.24
N LYS A 162 9.07 8.20 24.10
CA LYS A 162 8.07 7.72 25.08
C LYS A 162 6.80 7.20 24.40
N LYS A 163 6.51 7.64 23.18
CA LYS A 163 5.34 7.17 22.43
C LYS A 163 5.48 5.74 21.94
N LEU A 164 6.71 5.21 21.86
CA LEU A 164 6.94 3.81 21.46
C LEU A 164 6.32 2.81 22.45
N GLU A 165 6.13 3.20 23.70
CA GLU A 165 5.50 2.39 24.75
C GLU A 165 4.03 2.79 25.01
N GLY A 166 3.49 3.69 24.17
CA GLY A 166 2.14 4.21 24.28
C GLY A 166 1.06 3.20 23.89
N ALA A 167 -0.20 3.55 24.21
CA ALA A 167 -1.36 2.72 23.89
C ALA A 167 -1.52 2.47 22.38
N ASP A 168 -1.24 3.48 21.55
CA ASP A 168 -1.37 3.37 20.09
C ASP A 168 -0.34 2.38 19.51
N ALA A 169 0.91 2.46 19.96
CA ALA A 169 1.97 1.54 19.54
C ALA A 169 1.63 0.10 19.96
N LYS A 170 1.25 -0.08 21.23
CA LYS A 170 0.84 -1.39 21.76
C LYS A 170 -0.34 -1.97 20.96
N ARG A 171 -1.39 -1.19 20.72
CA ARG A 171 -2.56 -1.63 19.96
C ARG A 171 -2.20 -1.98 18.53
N PHE A 172 -1.36 -1.18 17.87
CA PHE A 172 -0.90 -1.44 16.52
C PHE A 172 -0.18 -2.79 16.40
N PHE A 173 0.77 -3.09 17.30
CA PHE A 173 1.46 -4.38 17.28
C PHE A 173 0.55 -5.56 17.67
N GLU A 174 -0.26 -5.42 18.72
CA GLU A 174 -1.16 -6.49 19.21
C GLU A 174 -2.29 -6.81 18.24
N SER A 175 -2.69 -5.84 17.42
CA SER A 175 -3.77 -6.01 16.42
C SER A 175 -3.30 -6.63 15.12
N PHE A 176 -1.99 -6.76 14.89
CA PHE A 176 -1.47 -7.36 13.68
C PHE A 176 -1.97 -8.81 13.55
N LYS A 177 -2.66 -9.08 12.44
CA LYS A 177 -3.13 -10.42 12.08
C LYS A 177 -2.77 -10.73 10.65
N TYR A 178 -2.19 -11.91 10.44
CA TYR A 178 -2.05 -12.50 9.11
C TYR A 178 -3.19 -13.50 8.91
N ASP A 179 -3.91 -13.37 7.81
CA ASP A 179 -5.08 -14.18 7.47
C ASP A 179 -4.89 -14.78 6.07
N PRO A 180 -4.37 -16.02 5.96
CA PRO A 180 -4.09 -16.64 4.66
C PRO A 180 -5.34 -16.78 3.77
N GLU A 181 -6.54 -16.72 4.37
CA GLU A 181 -7.85 -16.88 3.73
C GLU A 181 -8.52 -15.54 3.37
N ALA A 182 -7.94 -14.39 3.75
CA ALA A 182 -8.52 -13.05 3.51
C ALA A 182 -8.63 -12.64 2.03
N ALA A 183 -8.21 -13.49 1.09
CA ALA A 183 -8.37 -13.27 -0.34
C ALA A 183 -9.84 -13.45 -0.78
N ALA A 184 -10.72 -12.48 -0.48
CA ALA A 184 -12.02 -12.28 -1.15
C ALA A 184 -12.82 -11.03 -0.72
N GLN A 185 -12.44 -10.25 0.30
CA GLN A 185 -13.32 -9.20 0.84
C GLN A 185 -12.79 -7.77 0.65
N LYS A 186 -13.25 -7.15 -0.44
CA LYS A 186 -13.34 -5.71 -0.77
C LYS A 186 -12.18 -4.80 -0.35
N GLU A 187 -11.25 -4.59 -1.28
CA GLU A 187 -10.69 -3.25 -1.50
C GLU A 187 -11.57 -2.55 -2.55
N VAL A 188 -12.60 -1.85 -2.08
CA VAL A 188 -13.06 -0.65 -2.78
C VAL A 188 -12.48 0.49 -1.95
N PRO A 189 -11.58 1.32 -2.49
CA PRO A 189 -11.08 2.48 -1.76
C PRO A 189 -12.27 3.29 -1.25
N ALA A 190 -12.29 3.60 0.05
CA ALA A 190 -13.31 4.50 0.64
C ALA A 190 -13.29 5.90 0.00
N ALA A 191 -12.29 6.21 -0.82
CA ALA A 191 -12.16 7.45 -1.59
C ALA A 191 -12.70 7.37 -3.03
N ALA A 192 -13.17 6.22 -3.52
CA ALA A 192 -13.85 6.15 -4.83
C ALA A 192 -15.35 6.44 -4.70
N GLU A 193 -15.72 7.57 -4.08
CA GLU A 193 -16.87 8.31 -4.57
C GLU A 193 -16.46 8.95 -5.90
N GLY A 194 -16.25 8.09 -6.90
CA GLY A 194 -15.97 8.52 -8.25
C GLY A 194 -17.00 9.55 -8.61
N LYS A 195 -16.53 10.73 -9.02
CA LYS A 195 -17.37 11.76 -9.60
C LYS A 195 -18.21 11.05 -10.65
N LYS A 196 -19.50 10.84 -10.39
CA LYS A 196 -20.42 10.26 -11.37
C LYS A 196 -20.41 11.20 -12.57
N THR A 197 -19.53 10.95 -13.53
CA THR A 197 -19.66 11.53 -14.84
C THR A 197 -20.93 10.92 -15.37
N SER A 198 -22.00 11.71 -15.42
CA SER A 198 -23.25 11.25 -15.97
C SER A 198 -22.98 10.81 -17.40
N ALA A 199 -22.94 9.50 -17.64
CA ALA A 199 -23.07 9.00 -19.00
C ALA A 199 -24.37 9.62 -19.53
N GLY A 200 -24.24 10.46 -20.57
CA GLY A 200 -25.41 11.05 -21.19
C GLY A 200 -26.32 9.91 -21.64
N LYS A 201 -27.61 9.99 -21.33
CA LYS A 201 -28.59 8.98 -21.78
C LYS A 201 -28.40 8.76 -23.29
N GLY A 202 -28.10 7.52 -23.70
CA GLY A 202 -27.97 7.13 -25.11
C GLY A 202 -26.54 6.97 -25.65
N GLN A 203 -25.50 6.98 -24.82
CA GLN A 203 -24.15 6.61 -25.29
C GLN A 203 -24.08 5.10 -25.53
N THR A 204 -23.60 4.69 -26.72
CA THR A 204 -23.32 3.29 -27.00
C THR A 204 -22.05 2.86 -26.26
N LEU A 205 -21.97 1.57 -25.96
CA LEU A 205 -20.81 0.92 -25.37
C LEU A 205 -19.52 1.16 -26.19
N GLU A 206 -19.64 1.15 -27.52
CA GLU A 206 -18.56 1.52 -28.43
C GLU A 206 -18.16 3.00 -28.27
N SER A 207 -19.11 3.91 -28.05
CA SER A 207 -18.83 5.32 -27.77
C SER A 207 -18.08 5.53 -26.46
N LEU A 208 -18.37 4.74 -25.41
CA LEU A 208 -17.66 4.82 -24.13
C LEU A 208 -16.22 4.32 -24.25
N CYS A 209 -16.02 3.19 -24.95
CA CYS A 209 -14.66 2.69 -25.21
C CYS A 209 -13.86 3.64 -26.11
N ASN A 210 -14.48 4.22 -27.14
CA ASN A 210 -13.84 5.24 -27.98
C ASN A 210 -13.48 6.51 -27.18
N LYS A 211 -14.32 6.90 -26.22
CA LYS A 211 -14.02 8.02 -25.32
C LYS A 211 -12.84 7.72 -24.40
N LEU A 212 -12.80 6.54 -23.75
CA LEU A 212 -11.65 6.10 -22.96
C LEU A 212 -10.38 6.09 -23.81
N THR A 213 -10.46 5.54 -25.03
CA THR A 213 -9.33 5.47 -25.98
C THR A 213 -8.82 6.88 -26.32
N LEU A 214 -9.73 7.84 -26.56
CA LEU A 214 -9.39 9.22 -26.85
C LEU A 214 -8.80 9.95 -25.62
N GLU A 215 -9.35 9.73 -24.43
CA GLU A 215 -8.82 10.30 -23.19
C GLU A 215 -7.43 9.73 -22.88
N THR A 216 -7.23 8.42 -22.99
CA THR A 216 -5.91 7.79 -22.88
C THR A 216 -4.94 8.38 -23.89
N LYS A 217 -5.36 8.56 -25.15
CA LYS A 217 -4.52 9.19 -26.19
C LYS A 217 -4.12 10.61 -25.82
N ASN A 218 -5.05 11.40 -25.30
CA ASN A 218 -4.79 12.77 -24.88
C ASN A 218 -3.85 12.84 -23.66
N THR A 219 -3.98 11.91 -22.71
CA THR A 219 -3.14 11.84 -21.50
C THR A 219 -1.74 11.32 -21.79
N VAL A 220 -1.62 10.28 -22.61
CA VAL A 220 -0.33 9.61 -22.92
C VAL A 220 0.45 10.38 -23.98
N GLY A 221 -0.22 11.16 -24.83
CA GLY A 221 0.41 12.02 -25.83
C GLY A 221 1.23 11.24 -26.85
N ALA A 222 2.48 11.64 -27.08
CA ALA A 222 3.35 11.03 -28.09
C ALA A 222 3.73 9.56 -27.80
N ALA A 223 3.58 9.10 -26.55
CA ALA A 223 3.81 7.71 -26.17
C ALA A 223 2.62 6.79 -26.50
N TYR A 224 1.53 7.35 -27.03
CA TYR A 224 0.35 6.58 -27.40
C TYR A 224 0.59 5.84 -28.72
N THR A 225 0.78 4.53 -28.63
CA THR A 225 1.03 3.66 -29.78
C THR A 225 -0.25 2.98 -30.26
N SER A 226 -0.24 2.49 -31.50
CA SER A 226 -1.32 1.66 -32.04
C SER A 226 -1.53 0.37 -31.22
N GLU A 227 -0.48 -0.15 -30.60
CA GLU A 227 -0.55 -1.32 -29.71
C GLU A 227 -1.28 -1.00 -28.41
N LEU A 228 -0.98 0.15 -27.78
CA LEU A 228 -1.68 0.61 -26.58
C LEU A 228 -3.15 0.95 -26.87
N GLU A 229 -3.42 1.54 -28.04
CA GLU A 229 -4.78 1.78 -28.53
C GLU A 229 -5.56 0.47 -28.64
N ASN A 230 -4.95 -0.55 -29.25
CA ASN A 230 -5.57 -1.85 -29.40
C ASN A 230 -5.80 -2.53 -28.04
N GLN A 231 -4.81 -2.51 -27.13
CA GLN A 231 -4.95 -3.10 -25.79
C GLN A 231 -6.04 -2.42 -24.95
N THR A 232 -6.08 -1.09 -24.94
CA THR A 232 -7.09 -0.31 -24.21
C THR A 232 -8.48 -0.61 -24.77
N ARG A 233 -8.62 -0.63 -26.10
CA ARG A 233 -9.88 -0.92 -26.78
C ARG A 233 -10.33 -2.37 -26.55
N THR A 234 -9.44 -3.35 -26.70
CA THR A 234 -9.74 -4.78 -26.47
C THR A 234 -10.16 -5.02 -25.03
N SER A 235 -9.46 -4.43 -24.05
CA SER A 235 -9.81 -4.59 -22.64
C SER A 235 -11.15 -3.95 -22.31
N CYS A 236 -11.42 -2.76 -22.84
CA CYS A 236 -12.72 -2.11 -22.69
C CYS A 236 -13.84 -2.92 -23.34
N LEU A 237 -13.64 -3.42 -24.56
CA LEU A 237 -14.62 -4.24 -25.28
C LEU A 237 -14.84 -5.60 -24.62
N ALA A 238 -13.81 -6.23 -24.06
CA ALA A 238 -13.94 -7.48 -23.32
C ALA A 238 -14.73 -7.30 -22.02
N ALA A 239 -14.45 -6.22 -21.27
CA ALA A 239 -15.26 -5.85 -20.10
C ALA A 239 -16.71 -5.58 -20.53
N ALA A 240 -16.90 -4.79 -21.57
CA ALA A 240 -18.20 -4.50 -22.16
C ALA A 240 -19.01 -5.74 -22.59
N ASP A 241 -18.39 -6.68 -23.30
CA ASP A 241 -19.04 -7.92 -23.74
C ASP A 241 -19.44 -8.79 -22.56
N ALA A 242 -18.63 -8.82 -21.49
CA ALA A 242 -18.99 -9.48 -20.24
C ALA A 242 -20.26 -8.88 -19.59
N TYR A 243 -20.62 -7.65 -19.95
CA TYR A 243 -21.73 -6.90 -19.34
C TYR A 243 -22.90 -6.61 -20.28
N LYS A 244 -22.80 -6.98 -21.57
CA LYS A 244 -23.75 -6.64 -22.65
C LYS A 244 -25.19 -7.08 -22.41
N SER A 245 -25.41 -8.12 -21.61
CA SER A 245 -26.74 -8.62 -21.25
C SER A 245 -27.37 -7.94 -20.04
N SER A 246 -26.65 -7.03 -19.37
CA SER A 246 -27.12 -6.37 -18.15
C SER A 246 -27.75 -5.01 -18.43
N PRO A 247 -28.91 -4.69 -17.85
CA PRO A 247 -29.48 -3.35 -17.90
C PRO A 247 -28.63 -2.29 -17.17
N LYS A 248 -27.55 -2.70 -16.49
CA LYS A 248 -26.60 -1.85 -15.74
C LYS A 248 -25.23 -1.75 -16.41
N ALA A 249 -25.08 -2.24 -17.64
CA ALA A 249 -23.80 -2.22 -18.37
C ALA A 249 -23.16 -0.82 -18.42
N ASP A 250 -23.97 0.21 -18.71
CA ASP A 250 -23.48 1.59 -18.82
C ASP A 250 -22.91 2.13 -17.49
N ALA A 251 -23.53 1.76 -16.37
CA ALA A 251 -23.06 2.14 -15.03
C ALA A 251 -21.76 1.42 -14.67
N ALA A 252 -21.68 0.11 -14.96
CA ALA A 252 -20.48 -0.69 -14.73
C ALA A 252 -19.28 -0.17 -15.53
N ILE A 253 -19.50 0.18 -16.81
CA ILE A 253 -18.45 0.74 -17.67
C ILE A 253 -18.03 2.12 -17.17
N SER A 254 -18.98 2.95 -16.73
CA SER A 254 -18.65 4.27 -16.17
C SER A 254 -17.79 4.14 -14.90
N VAL A 255 -18.07 3.14 -14.05
CA VAL A 255 -17.24 2.82 -12.88
C VAL A 255 -15.85 2.31 -13.31
N PHE A 256 -15.78 1.41 -14.30
CA PHE A 256 -14.51 0.92 -14.82
C PHE A 256 -13.62 2.06 -15.33
N VAL A 257 -14.17 2.93 -16.18
CA VAL A 257 -13.46 4.06 -16.77
C VAL A 257 -13.05 5.06 -15.69
N GLY A 258 -13.97 5.45 -14.81
CA GLY A 258 -13.68 6.38 -13.71
C GLY A 258 -12.58 5.86 -12.80
N TYR A 259 -12.63 4.58 -12.43
CA TYR A 259 -11.61 3.95 -11.58
C TYR A 259 -10.21 4.03 -12.21
N ILE A 260 -10.09 3.70 -13.48
CA ILE A 260 -8.81 3.75 -14.19
C ILE A 260 -8.30 5.18 -14.31
N MET A 261 -9.16 6.12 -14.66
CA MET A 261 -8.78 7.53 -14.82
C MET A 261 -8.33 8.14 -13.50
N ASP A 262 -9.04 7.86 -12.40
CA ASP A 262 -8.70 8.36 -11.06
C ASP A 262 -7.41 7.69 -10.54
N ALA A 263 -7.27 6.37 -10.69
CA ALA A 263 -6.10 5.63 -10.19
C ALA A 263 -4.81 5.94 -10.96
N CYS A 264 -4.93 6.39 -12.21
CA CYS A 264 -3.81 6.74 -13.06
C CYS A 264 -3.67 8.24 -13.30
N ASP A 265 -4.39 9.07 -12.53
CA ASP A 265 -4.26 10.53 -12.61
C ASP A 265 -2.82 10.98 -12.32
N GLY A 266 -2.38 12.02 -13.03
CA GLY A 266 -1.01 12.56 -12.96
C GLY A 266 0.08 11.68 -13.60
N LYS A 267 -0.23 10.46 -14.05
CA LYS A 267 0.73 9.59 -14.76
C LYS A 267 0.74 9.91 -16.25
N SER A 268 1.89 9.75 -16.90
CA SER A 268 2.06 9.99 -18.33
C SER A 268 2.93 8.91 -18.96
N GLY A 269 2.87 8.76 -20.29
CA GLY A 269 3.71 7.83 -21.02
C GLY A 269 3.64 6.38 -20.50
N GLN A 270 4.81 5.77 -20.28
CA GLN A 270 4.94 4.39 -19.81
C GLN A 270 4.39 4.17 -18.39
N ASP A 271 4.44 5.19 -17.53
CA ASP A 271 3.93 5.09 -16.16
C ASP A 271 2.41 4.98 -16.14
N TRP A 272 1.73 5.63 -17.09
CA TRP A 272 0.29 5.48 -17.26
C TRP A 272 -0.06 4.08 -17.74
N ILE A 273 0.72 3.50 -18.67
CA ILE A 273 0.52 2.14 -19.18
C ILE A 273 0.69 1.11 -18.06
N ALA A 274 1.78 1.21 -17.30
CA ALA A 274 2.03 0.33 -16.16
C ALA A 274 0.91 0.45 -15.12
N CYS A 275 0.42 1.67 -14.86
CA CYS A 275 -0.74 1.89 -14.01
C CYS A 275 -1.99 1.21 -14.56
N TYR A 276 -2.36 1.47 -15.82
CA TYR A 276 -3.53 0.88 -16.46
C TYR A 276 -3.52 -0.65 -16.34
N SER A 277 -2.41 -1.30 -16.70
CA SER A 277 -2.27 -2.76 -16.61
C SER A 277 -2.42 -3.27 -15.18
N SER A 278 -1.91 -2.53 -14.18
CA SER A 278 -2.04 -2.89 -12.76
C SER A 278 -3.47 -2.71 -12.22
N GLN A 279 -4.21 -1.73 -12.74
CA GLN A 279 -5.52 -1.34 -12.22
C GLN A 279 -6.70 -1.97 -12.96
N ALA A 280 -6.50 -2.50 -14.18
CA ALA A 280 -7.56 -3.07 -15.02
C ALA A 280 -8.38 -4.17 -14.31
N ALA A 281 -7.72 -5.06 -13.57
CA ALA A 281 -8.42 -6.11 -12.82
C ALA A 281 -9.29 -5.54 -11.69
N ALA A 282 -8.77 -4.57 -10.93
CA ALA A 282 -9.50 -3.92 -9.85
C ALA A 282 -10.68 -3.09 -10.37
N ALA A 283 -10.48 -2.36 -11.47
CA ALA A 283 -11.54 -1.64 -12.18
C ALA A 283 -12.65 -2.60 -12.65
N GLY A 284 -12.28 -3.77 -13.18
CA GLY A 284 -13.23 -4.82 -13.57
C GLY A 284 -14.05 -5.35 -12.39
N GLN A 285 -13.42 -5.55 -11.24
CA GLN A 285 -14.12 -5.97 -10.02
C GLN A 285 -15.06 -4.87 -9.48
N ALA A 286 -14.64 -3.60 -9.53
CA ALA A 286 -15.48 -2.47 -9.14
C ALA A 286 -16.72 -2.35 -10.04
N ALA A 287 -16.54 -2.52 -11.35
CA ALA A 287 -17.61 -2.55 -12.32
C ALA A 287 -18.60 -3.70 -12.07
N ALA A 288 -18.09 -4.92 -11.82
CA ALA A 288 -18.92 -6.07 -11.49
C ALA A 288 -19.72 -5.86 -10.19
N ASN A 289 -19.12 -5.23 -9.18
CA ASN A 289 -19.80 -4.89 -7.92
C ASN A 289 -20.94 -3.90 -8.12
N GLU A 290 -20.81 -2.93 -9.02
CA GLU A 290 -21.89 -1.98 -9.33
C GLU A 290 -23.09 -2.66 -9.98
N MET A 291 -22.86 -3.71 -10.78
CA MET A 291 -23.96 -4.46 -11.40
C MET A 291 -24.82 -5.22 -10.39
N MET A 292 -24.23 -5.62 -9.26
CA MET A 292 -24.92 -6.35 -8.20
C MET A 292 -25.80 -5.46 -7.32
N LYS A 293 -25.65 -4.12 -7.38
CA LYS A 293 -26.50 -3.14 -6.70
C LYS A 293 -27.69 -2.78 -7.57
#